data_AF-A0A443QFM0-F1
#
_entry.id   AF-A0A443QFM0-F1
#
_cell.length_a   1.000
_cell.length_b   1.000
_cell.length_c   1.000
_cell.angle_alpha   90.00
_cell.angle_beta   90.00
_cell.angle_gamma   90.00
#
_symmetry.space_group_name_H-M   'P 1'
#
loop_
_entity.id
_entity.type
_entity.pdbx_description
1 polymer ?
#
loop_
_entity_poly.entity_id
_entity_poly.type
_entity_poly.pdbx_seq_one_letter_code
_entity_poly.pdbx_strand_id
1 'polypeptide(L)' 'MCRARDVRDQLQGLMERVGIELKSDITGIRKTITADYFYHVARLGKSGGQYKTIKSQQTINSSKFIGVWRKAWLDFIS' A
#
# COMPACT_ATOMS: atom_id res chain seq x y z
N MET A 1 -2.01 23.08 0.88
CA MET A 1 -1.52 21.86 0.19
C MET A 1 -0.87 22.23 -1.16
N CYS A 2 0.23 22.99 -1.14
CA CYS A 2 0.94 23.32 -2.39
C CYS A 2 1.94 22.21 -2.73
N ARG A 3 2.78 21.82 -1.77
CA ARG A 3 3.81 20.78 -1.95
C ARG A 3 3.32 19.47 -2.56
N ALA A 4 2.16 18.96 -2.13
CA ALA A 4 1.60 17.72 -2.70
C ALA A 4 1.15 17.89 -4.16
N ARG A 5 0.63 19.08 -4.53
CA ARG A 5 0.28 19.40 -5.92
C ARG A 5 1.54 19.56 -6.76
N ASP A 6 2.53 20.29 -6.26
CA ASP A 6 3.81 20.50 -6.94
C ASP A 6 4.51 19.16 -7.23
N VAL A 7 4.52 18.23 -6.26
CA VAL A 7 5.09 16.88 -6.42
C VAL A 7 4.32 16.06 -7.46
N ARG A 8 2.99 16.15 -7.47
CA ARG A 8 2.17 15.47 -8.48
C ARG A 8 2.47 16.00 -9.89
N ASP A 9 2.57 17.31 -10.05
CA ASP A 9 2.80 17.94 -11.36
C ASP A 9 4.22 17.62 -11.88
N GLN A 10 5.21 17.55 -10.99
CA GLN A 10 6.55 17.03 -11.33
C GLN A 10 6.50 15.57 -11.80
N LEU A 11 5.78 14.70 -11.10
CA LEU A 11 5.66 13.29 -11.47
C LEU A 11 4.98 13.11 -12.83
N GLN A 12 3.93 13.89 -13.11
CA GLN A 12 3.24 13.86 -14.39
C GLN A 12 4.18 14.22 -15.54
N GLY A 13 4.99 15.27 -15.41
CA GLY A 13 5.97 15.64 -16.44
C GLY A 13 7.05 14.56 -16.67
N LEU A 14 7.41 13.78 -15.65
CA LEU A 14 8.31 12.64 -15.80
C LEU A 14 7.63 11.47 -16.54
N MET A 15 6.37 11.19 -16.22
CA MET A 15 5.59 10.13 -16.89
C MET A 15 5.42 10.41 -18.38
N GLU A 16 5.16 11.66 -18.77
CA GLU A 16 5.05 12.09 -20.16
C GLU A 16 6.37 11.85 -20.94
N ARG A 17 7.52 12.14 -20.33
CA ARG A 17 8.84 11.92 -20.94
C ARG A 17 9.18 10.45 -21.15
N VAL A 18 8.68 9.58 -20.26
CA VAL A 18 8.91 8.13 -20.33
C VAL A 18 7.82 7.42 -21.14
N GLY A 19 6.76 8.14 -21.55
CA GLY A 19 5.65 7.58 -22.32
C GLY A 19 4.70 6.71 -21.49
N ILE A 20 4.56 7.00 -20.19
CA ILE A 20 3.64 6.27 -19.29
C ILE A 20 2.28 6.98 -19.28
N GLU A 21 1.24 6.25 -19.65
CA GLU A 21 -0.14 6.76 -19.63
C GLU A 21 -0.70 6.86 -18.20
N LEU A 22 -1.43 7.95 -17.93
CA LEU A 22 -2.18 8.14 -16.69
C LEU A 22 -3.47 7.32 -16.74
N LYS A 23 -3.59 6.33 -15.84
CA LYS A 23 -4.78 5.49 -15.69
C LYS A 23 -5.35 5.56 -14.28
N SER A 24 -6.65 5.76 -14.16
CA SER A 24 -7.38 5.70 -12.89
C SER A 24 -8.00 4.31 -12.69
N ASP A 25 -7.17 3.32 -12.32
CA ASP A 25 -7.59 1.94 -12.09
C ASP A 25 -7.53 1.60 -10.60
N ILE A 26 -8.68 1.51 -9.93
CA ILE A 26 -8.77 1.26 -8.48
C ILE A 26 -8.13 -0.08 -8.12
N THR A 27 -8.33 -1.11 -8.93
CA THR A 27 -7.77 -2.45 -8.70
C THR A 27 -6.26 -2.43 -8.92
N GLY A 28 -5.80 -1.79 -10.00
CA GLY A 28 -4.39 -1.58 -10.27
C GLY A 28 -3.67 -0.85 -9.13
N ILE A 29 -4.24 0.27 -8.64
CA ILE A 29 -3.70 1.05 -7.52
C ILE A 29 -3.55 0.18 -6.27
N ARG A 30 -4.56 -0.62 -5.92
CA ARG A 30 -4.49 -1.53 -4.76
C ARG A 30 -3.41 -2.59 -4.93
N LYS A 31 -3.29 -3.20 -6.12
CA LYS A 31 -2.25 -4.20 -6.42
C LYS A 31 -0.85 -3.58 -6.33
N THR A 32 -0.63 -2.39 -6.90
CA THR A 32 0.67 -1.70 -6.86
C THR A 32 1.09 -1.31 -5.44
N ILE A 33 0.18 -0.72 -4.65
CA ILE A 33 0.49 -0.37 -3.24
C ILE A 33 0.82 -1.63 -2.44
N THR A 34 0.09 -2.72 -2.65
CA THR A 34 0.32 -3.99 -1.92
C THR A 34 1.63 -4.65 -2.32
N ALA A 35 2.00 -4.61 -3.60
CA ALA A 35 3.26 -5.16 -4.10
C ALA A 35 4.47 -4.41 -3.51
N ASP A 36 4.40 -3.08 -3.43
CA ASP A 36 5.50 -2.24 -2.95
C ASP A 36 5.66 -2.29 -1.42
N TYR A 37 4.55 -2.26 -0.68
CA TYR A 37 4.55 -2.32 0.79
C TYR A 37 4.45 -3.72 1.36
N PHE A 38 4.74 -4.75 0.56
CA PHE A 38 4.58 -6.16 0.93
C PHE A 38 5.26 -6.54 2.25
N TYR A 39 6.45 -5.99 2.52
CA TYR A 39 7.20 -6.28 3.76
C TYR A 39 6.66 -5.56 5.00
N HIS A 40 5.81 -4.56 4.82
CA HIS A 40 5.21 -3.76 5.88
C HIS A 40 3.77 -4.18 6.19
N VAL A 41 3.38 -5.40 5.82
CA VAL A 41 2.04 -5.95 6.08
C VAL A 41 1.98 -6.66 7.44
N ALA A 42 0.85 -6.52 8.12
CA ALA A 42 0.56 -7.16 9.40
C ALA A 42 -0.83 -7.79 9.41
N ARG A 43 -0.96 -8.89 10.17
CA ARG A 43 -2.22 -9.58 10.39
C ARG A 43 -2.76 -9.26 11.77
N LEU A 44 -4.07 -9.04 11.85
CA LEU A 44 -4.76 -8.96 13.15
C LEU A 44 -4.73 -10.34 13.83
N GLY A 45 -4.29 -10.38 15.08
CA GLY A 45 -4.30 -11.59 15.89
C GLY A 45 -5.71 -12.09 16.19
N LYS A 46 -5.84 -13.40 16.46
CA LYS A 46 -7.14 -14.07 16.72
C LYS A 46 -7.92 -13.44 17.89
N SER A 47 -7.22 -12.85 18.86
CA SER A 47 -7.81 -12.21 20.05
C SER A 47 -8.12 -10.71 19.88
N GLY A 48 -8.07 -10.17 18.65
CA GLY A 48 -8.55 -8.82 18.32
C GLY A 48 -7.73 -7.63 18.84
N GLY A 49 -6.72 -7.83 19.71
CA GLY A 49 -6.00 -6.73 20.35
C GLY A 49 -4.59 -6.41 19.82
N GLN A 50 -3.97 -7.26 19.00
CA GLN A 50 -2.58 -7.11 18.59
C GLN A 50 -2.40 -7.40 17.10
N TYR A 51 -1.64 -6.55 16.40
CA TYR A 51 -1.20 -6.79 15.03
C TYR A 51 0.16 -7.47 15.05
N LYS A 52 0.38 -8.44 14.16
CA LYS A 52 1.68 -9.10 13.99
C LYS A 52 2.18 -8.95 12.56
N THR A 53 3.41 -8.48 12.39
CA THR A 53 4.04 -8.40 11.05
C THR A 53 4.16 -9.78 10.43
N ILE A 54 3.94 -9.88 9.12
CA ILE A 54 4.00 -11.18 8.43
C ILE A 54 5.43 -11.74 8.42
N LYS A 55 6.44 -10.89 8.19
CA LYS A 55 7.84 -11.30 8.04
C LYS A 55 8.50 -11.71 9.36
N SER A 56 8.32 -10.91 10.42
CA SER A 56 9.10 -11.04 11.67
C SER A 56 8.23 -11.43 12.87
N GLN A 57 6.91 -11.56 12.69
CA GLN A 57 5.93 -11.88 13.75
C GLN A 57 5.97 -10.91 14.95
N GLN A 58 6.55 -9.72 14.75
CA GLN A 58 6.64 -8.68 15.77
C GLN A 58 5.26 -8.12 16.04
N THR A 59 4.91 -8.00 17.32
CA THR A 59 3.71 -7.28 17.73
C THR A 59 3.89 -5.79 17.47
N ILE A 60 2.94 -5.19 16.76
CA ILE A 60 2.89 -3.75 16.47
C ILE A 60 1.58 -3.16 16.97
N ASN A 61 1.68 -1.96 17.54
CA ASN A 61 0.53 -1.16 17.91
C ASN A 61 -0.09 -0.51 16.66
N SER A 62 -1.41 -0.30 16.68
CA SER A 62 -2.18 0.29 15.58
C SER A 62 -1.64 1.62 15.09
N SER A 63 -1.01 2.43 15.96
CA SER A 63 -0.45 3.73 15.61
C SER A 63 0.79 3.68 14.70
N LYS A 64 1.43 2.52 14.56
CA LYS A 64 2.62 2.32 13.70
C LYS A 64 2.30 1.63 12.37
N PHE A 65 1.01 1.48 12.03
CA PHE A 65 0.58 0.58 10.98
C PHE A 65 -0.29 1.25 9.92
N ILE A 66 0.03 1.02 8.65
CA ILE A 66 -0.56 1.71 7.50
C ILE A 66 -1.81 1.01 6.92
N GLY A 67 -2.15 -0.24 7.32
CA GLY A 67 -3.38 -0.86 6.78
C GLY A 67 -3.71 -2.29 7.23
N VAL A 68 -4.89 -2.48 7.84
CA VAL A 68 -5.40 -3.78 8.31
C VAL A 68 -6.05 -4.55 7.16
N TRP A 69 -5.33 -5.50 6.57
CA TRP A 69 -5.86 -6.36 5.51
C TRP A 69 -6.43 -7.65 6.11
N ARG A 70 -7.72 -7.64 6.45
CA ARG A 70 -8.47 -8.90 6.56
C ARG A 70 -8.68 -9.40 5.13
N LYS A 71 -7.96 -10.46 4.73
CA LYS A 71 -8.25 -11.35 3.57
C LYS A 71 -7.66 -11.00 2.18
N ALA A 72 -7.02 -9.86 1.98
CA ALA A 72 -6.59 -9.39 0.64
C ALA A 72 -5.37 -10.11 -0.01
N TRP A 73 -4.76 -11.09 0.67
CA TRP A 73 -3.61 -11.81 0.11
C TRP A 73 -4.03 -12.86 -0.93
N LEU A 74 -5.23 -13.43 -0.81
CA LEU A 74 -5.75 -14.43 -1.76
C LEU A 74 -6.31 -13.77 -3.04
N ASP A 75 -6.82 -12.54 -2.94
CA ASP A 75 -7.35 -11.79 -4.09
C ASP A 75 -6.23 -11.13 -4.94
N PHE A 76 -4.97 -11.20 -4.50
CA PHE A 76 -3.82 -10.68 -5.25
C PHE A 76 -3.46 -11.58 -6.44
N ILE A 77 -3.84 -12.86 -6.41
CA ILE A 77 -3.55 -13.85 -7.46
C ILE A 77 -4.75 -14.08 -8.40
N SER A 78 -5.96 -13.62 -8.03
CA SER A 78 -7.16 -13.77 -8.87
C SER A 78 -7.51 -12.54 -9.69
#